data_AF-A0A9P8HZQ2-F1
#
_entry.id   AF-A0A9P8HZQ2-F1
#
_cell.length_a   1.000
_cell.length_b   1.000
_cell.length_c   1.000
_cell.angle_alpha   90.00
_cell.angle_beta   90.00
_cell.angle_gamma   90.00
#
_symmetry.space_group_name_H-M   'P 1'
#
loop_
_entity.id
_entity.type
_entity.pdbx_description
1 polymer ?
#
loop_
_entity_poly.entity_id
_entity_poly.type
_entity_poly.pdbx_seq_one_letter_code
_entity_poly.pdbx_strand_id
1 'polypeptide(L)'
;MSSASKYSVPCAPEASNNILTSHRSTGITDKAINKFNELKLGKTGLKYVVFKLAGPFGAHTVEPELEETEEPGKEPGVVEYAKKPGESDEEVWNKLMEHLEKAKMLDKRGKEVKGPRYAVFDFDYHLKGGEGQRKKIALISYCPSDVNQYWMVLHASSWQAVKSKLNVSDTFQIDERISYNSALSKVDNRADLGEE
;
A
#
# COMPACT_ATOMS: atom_id res chain seq x y z
N MET A 1 -54.45 -10.41 -44.82
CA MET A 1 -53.51 -9.33 -44.47
C MET A 1 -53.08 -9.54 -43.03
N SER A 2 -51.82 -9.95 -42.87
CA SER A 2 -51.22 -10.36 -41.60
C SER A 2 -50.75 -9.13 -40.83
N SER A 3 -51.14 -8.99 -39.57
CA SER A 3 -50.67 -7.90 -38.70
C SER A 3 -50.03 -8.50 -37.46
N ALA A 4 -48.69 -8.51 -37.44
CA ALA A 4 -47.89 -8.93 -36.31
C ALA A 4 -47.70 -7.74 -35.36
N SER A 5 -48.32 -7.82 -34.18
CA SER A 5 -48.14 -6.84 -33.11
C SER A 5 -46.85 -7.14 -32.35
N LYS A 6 -46.03 -6.10 -32.20
CA LYS A 6 -44.69 -6.11 -31.60
C LYS A 6 -44.80 -6.32 -30.08
N TYR A 7 -44.26 -7.42 -29.56
CA TYR A 7 -44.00 -7.55 -28.13
C TYR A 7 -42.75 -6.75 -27.78
N SER A 8 -42.94 -5.60 -27.13
CA SER A 8 -41.88 -4.81 -26.51
C SER A 8 -41.59 -5.40 -25.13
N VAL A 9 -40.38 -5.89 -24.92
CA VAL A 9 -39.89 -6.38 -23.63
C VAL A 9 -39.72 -5.18 -22.68
N PRO A 10 -40.35 -5.13 -21.50
CA PRO A 10 -40.01 -4.13 -20.51
C PRO A 10 -38.65 -4.46 -19.89
N CYS A 11 -37.73 -3.51 -19.98
CA CYS A 11 -36.43 -3.49 -19.33
C CYS A 11 -36.57 -3.79 -17.83
N ALA A 12 -35.84 -4.79 -17.33
CA ALA A 12 -35.71 -5.05 -15.91
C ALA A 12 -35.14 -3.81 -15.19
N PRO A 13 -35.57 -3.52 -13.94
CA PRO A 13 -34.90 -2.51 -13.14
C PRO A 13 -33.56 -3.08 -12.67
N GLU A 14 -32.47 -2.61 -13.26
CA GLU A 14 -31.14 -2.83 -12.69
C GLU A 14 -31.13 -2.21 -11.29
N ALA A 15 -30.95 -3.07 -10.29
CA ALA A 15 -30.71 -2.66 -8.92
C ALA A 15 -29.55 -1.67 -8.93
N SER A 16 -29.85 -0.40 -8.66
CA SER A 16 -28.86 0.64 -8.45
C SER A 16 -28.07 0.28 -7.20
N ASN A 17 -26.98 -0.46 -7.39
CA ASN A 17 -25.87 -0.53 -6.45
C ASN A 17 -25.31 0.88 -6.36
N ASN A 18 -25.88 1.66 -5.44
CA ASN A 18 -25.44 3.00 -5.12
C ASN A 18 -24.13 2.89 -4.33
N ILE A 19 -23.08 2.42 -5.02
CA ILE A 19 -21.71 2.58 -4.59
C ILE A 19 -21.45 4.06 -4.78
N LEU A 20 -21.35 4.76 -3.66
CA LEU A 20 -21.06 6.18 -3.55
C LEU A 20 -19.81 6.52 -4.39
N THR A 21 -19.99 6.84 -5.68
CA THR A 21 -18.93 7.34 -6.58
C THR A 21 -18.65 8.79 -6.25
N SER A 22 -18.17 9.03 -5.03
CA SER A 22 -17.44 10.25 -4.71
C SER A 22 -16.03 10.05 -5.23
N HIS A 23 -15.80 10.33 -6.52
CA HIS A 23 -14.46 10.47 -7.09
C HIS A 23 -13.81 11.75 -6.52
N ARG A 24 -13.53 11.78 -5.22
CA ARG A 24 -12.61 12.76 -4.67
C ARG A 24 -11.23 12.35 -5.11
N SER A 25 -10.59 13.19 -5.92
CA SER A 25 -9.20 12.98 -6.34
C SER A 25 -8.32 12.89 -5.10
N THR A 26 -7.76 11.71 -4.84
CA THR A 26 -6.78 11.52 -3.78
C THR A 26 -5.52 12.32 -4.15
N GLY A 27 -5.13 13.24 -3.27
CA GLY A 27 -3.88 13.97 -3.35
C GLY A 27 -2.74 13.14 -2.77
N ILE A 28 -1.53 13.36 -3.26
CA ILE A 28 -0.32 12.84 -2.62
C ILE A 28 0.54 14.04 -2.30
N THR A 29 1.00 14.13 -1.06
CA THR A 29 1.88 15.23 -0.64
C THR A 29 3.22 15.10 -1.36
N ASP A 30 3.80 16.22 -1.79
CA ASP A 30 5.12 16.23 -2.43
C ASP A 30 6.21 15.61 -1.54
N LYS A 31 6.04 15.69 -0.21
CA LYS A 31 6.86 14.98 0.78
C LYS A 31 6.92 13.47 0.53
N ALA A 32 5.78 12.83 0.23
CA ALA A 32 5.72 11.40 -0.04
C ALA A 32 6.43 11.05 -1.36
N ILE A 33 6.26 11.89 -2.39
CA ILE A 33 6.89 11.70 -3.71
C ILE A 33 8.41 11.84 -3.60
N ASN A 34 8.89 12.86 -2.88
CA ASN A 34 10.32 13.06 -2.68
C ASN A 34 10.95 11.88 -1.94
N LYS A 35 10.30 11.36 -0.90
CA LYS A 35 10.76 10.18 -0.17
C LYS A 35 10.80 8.93 -1.03
N PHE A 36 9.79 8.72 -1.87
CA PHE A 36 9.81 7.63 -2.85
C PHE A 36 10.96 7.77 -3.86
N ASN A 37 11.22 9.00 -4.33
CA ASN A 37 12.33 9.27 -5.23
C ASN A 37 13.69 9.02 -4.56
N GLU A 38 13.86 9.35 -3.27
CA GLU A 38 15.06 9.04 -2.50
C GLU A 38 15.31 7.53 -2.42
N LEU A 39 14.26 6.74 -2.14
CA LEU A 39 14.32 5.27 -2.15
C LEU A 39 14.70 4.74 -3.53
N LYS A 40 14.08 5.25 -4.60
CA LYS A 40 14.38 4.85 -5.98
C LYS A 40 15.80 5.20 -6.41
N LEU A 41 16.33 6.33 -5.94
CA LEU A 41 17.68 6.80 -6.26
C LEU A 41 18.77 6.10 -5.42
N GLY A 42 18.40 5.31 -4.39
CA GLY A 42 19.34 4.53 -3.60
C GLY A 42 20.33 5.36 -2.78
N LYS A 43 20.07 6.65 -2.56
CA LYS A 43 21.03 7.59 -1.94
C LYS A 43 21.25 7.35 -0.43
N THR A 44 20.41 6.55 0.21
CA THR A 44 20.33 6.43 1.68
C THR A 44 20.21 4.99 2.19
N GLY A 45 20.37 3.98 1.32
CA GLY A 45 20.18 2.57 1.72
C GLY A 45 18.76 2.26 2.24
N LEU A 46 17.80 3.14 1.92
CA LEU A 46 16.40 2.98 2.28
C LEU A 46 15.84 1.71 1.64
N LYS A 47 15.24 0.87 2.46
CA LYS A 47 14.58 -0.36 2.03
C LYS A 47 13.07 -0.22 1.97
N TYR A 48 12.46 0.51 2.91
CA TYR A 48 11.04 0.75 2.86
C TYR A 48 10.63 2.12 3.39
N VAL A 49 9.47 2.57 2.91
CA VAL A 49 8.77 3.77 3.36
C VAL A 49 7.30 3.43 3.55
N VAL A 50 6.73 3.85 4.67
CA VAL A 50 5.29 3.66 4.96
C VAL A 50 4.56 4.99 4.78
N PHE A 51 3.39 4.91 4.15
CA PHE A 51 2.48 6.01 3.92
C PHE A 51 1.13 5.71 4.57
N LYS A 52 0.53 6.76 5.13
CA LYS A 52 -0.80 6.75 5.71
C LYS A 52 -1.73 7.70 4.97
N LEU A 53 -3.03 7.45 5.10
CA LEU A 53 -4.04 8.43 4.71
C LEU A 53 -4.18 9.46 5.83
N ALA A 54 -4.12 10.75 5.47
CA ALA A 54 -4.31 11.85 6.40
C ALA A 54 -5.80 11.98 6.80
N GLY A 55 -6.06 11.87 8.10
CA GLY A 55 -7.18 12.48 8.84
C GLY A 55 -8.64 12.10 8.52
N PRO A 56 -9.54 12.01 9.53
CA PRO A 56 -10.95 11.63 9.34
C PRO A 56 -11.83 12.67 8.62
N PHE A 57 -11.37 13.92 8.48
CA PHE A 57 -12.17 15.03 7.95
C PHE A 57 -11.39 16.03 7.07
N GLY A 58 -10.12 15.78 6.76
CA GLY A 58 -9.27 16.75 6.07
C GLY A 58 -8.44 16.10 4.98
N ALA A 59 -8.88 16.31 3.73
CA ALA A 59 -8.23 15.94 2.47
C ALA A 59 -7.91 14.44 2.28
N HIS A 60 -8.20 13.91 1.09
CA HIS A 60 -7.84 12.54 0.71
C HIS A 60 -6.36 12.52 0.37
N THR A 61 -5.50 12.85 1.34
CA THR A 61 -4.08 13.06 1.09
C THR A 61 -3.29 11.89 1.65
N VAL A 62 -2.44 11.31 0.81
CA VAL A 62 -1.47 10.31 1.24
C VAL A 62 -0.23 11.05 1.74
N GLU A 63 0.07 10.82 3.01
CA GLU A 63 1.21 11.40 3.70
C GLU A 63 2.16 10.28 4.11
N PRO A 64 3.47 10.55 4.17
CA PRO A 64 4.36 9.65 4.87
C PRO A 64 3.85 9.45 6.30
N GLU A 65 3.84 8.21 6.77
CA GLU A 65 3.64 7.97 8.19
C GLU A 65 4.82 8.59 8.92
N LEU A 66 4.56 9.30 10.03
CA LEU A 66 5.61 9.92 10.82
C LEU A 66 5.73 9.11 12.11
N GLU A 67 6.92 8.60 12.39
CA GLU A 67 7.26 8.01 13.68
C GLU A 67 7.52 9.15 14.66
N GLU A 68 6.74 9.18 15.74
CA GLU A 68 7.01 10.07 16.87
C GLU A 68 8.26 9.53 17.59
N THR A 69 9.43 10.05 17.22
CA THR A 69 10.63 9.79 18.03
C THR A 69 10.43 10.48 19.37
N GLU A 70 10.45 9.73 20.47
CA GLU A 70 10.25 10.22 21.85
C GLU A 70 11.34 11.21 22.36
N GLU A 71 12.15 11.78 21.47
CA GLU A 71 13.11 12.82 21.82
C GLU A 71 12.46 14.22 21.70
N PRO A 72 12.38 14.99 22.80
CA PRO A 72 11.75 16.32 22.80
C PRO A 72 12.58 17.29 21.96
N GLY A 73 12.17 17.51 20.70
CA GLY A 73 12.77 18.50 19.81
C GLY A 73 13.06 18.03 18.38
N LYS A 74 12.84 16.75 18.06
CA LYS A 74 12.96 16.25 16.68
C LYS A 74 11.59 16.25 16.02
N GLU A 75 11.48 16.87 14.83
CA GLU A 75 10.26 16.77 14.02
C GLU A 75 9.94 15.29 13.79
N PRO A 76 8.65 14.87 13.87
CA PRO A 76 8.30 13.47 13.72
C PRO A 76 8.78 13.00 12.34
N GLY A 77 9.72 12.06 12.36
CA GLY A 77 10.45 11.61 11.18
C GLY A 77 9.57 10.68 10.36
N VAL A 78 9.71 10.69 9.04
CA VAL A 78 9.00 9.71 8.19
C VAL A 78 9.39 8.30 8.63
N VAL A 79 8.42 7.38 8.74
CA VAL A 79 8.64 5.95 8.92
C VAL A 79 9.33 5.44 7.68
N GLU A 80 10.65 5.49 7.74
CA GLU A 80 11.56 5.07 6.71
C GLU A 80 12.64 4.23 7.38
N TYR A 81 12.96 3.10 6.76
CA TYR A 81 13.97 2.22 7.30
C TYR A 81 15.11 2.06 6.30
N ALA A 82 16.29 2.49 6.72
CA ALA A 82 17.54 2.20 6.03
C ALA A 82 18.13 0.90 6.55
N LYS A 83 18.45 -0.03 5.65
CA LYS A 83 19.08 -1.31 6.01
C LYS A 83 20.41 -1.04 6.69
N LYS A 84 20.60 -1.59 7.90
CA LYS A 84 21.89 -1.57 8.57
C LYS A 84 22.82 -2.60 7.92
N PRO A 85 24.13 -2.33 7.81
CA PRO A 85 25.07 -3.28 7.23
C PRO A 85 25.14 -4.55 8.09
N GLY A 86 24.64 -5.68 7.56
CA GLY A 86 24.60 -6.97 8.25
C GLY A 86 23.20 -7.53 8.53
N GLU A 87 22.14 -6.77 8.26
CA GLU A 87 20.76 -7.22 8.45
C GLU A 87 20.25 -7.98 7.22
N SER A 88 19.46 -9.04 7.41
CA SER A 88 18.86 -9.79 6.29
C SER A 88 17.61 -9.07 5.74
N ASP A 89 17.27 -9.27 4.47
CA ASP A 89 16.06 -8.64 3.91
C ASP A 89 14.77 -9.18 4.57
N GLU A 90 14.81 -10.38 5.15
CA GLU A 90 13.72 -10.96 5.94
C GLU A 90 13.52 -10.24 7.28
N GLU A 91 14.60 -9.87 7.97
CA GLU A 91 14.54 -9.10 9.21
C GLU A 91 13.95 -7.71 8.95
N VAL A 92 14.38 -7.06 7.87
CA VAL A 92 13.83 -5.77 7.43
C VAL A 92 12.35 -5.91 7.07
N TRP A 93 11.97 -6.99 6.38
CA TRP A 93 10.58 -7.30 6.06
C TRP A 93 9.71 -7.51 7.32
N ASN A 94 10.23 -8.24 8.30
CA ASN A 94 9.55 -8.45 9.57
C ASN A 94 9.33 -7.15 10.34
N LYS A 95 10.31 -6.23 10.32
CA LYS A 95 10.15 -4.88 10.91
C LYS A 95 9.08 -4.07 10.21
N LEU A 96 9.00 -4.13 8.87
CA LEU A 96 7.91 -3.50 8.13
C LEU A 96 6.55 -4.08 8.57
N MET A 97 6.43 -5.40 8.64
CA MET A 97 5.18 -6.05 9.06
C MET A 97 4.78 -5.68 10.49
N GLU A 98 5.74 -5.68 11.41
CA GLU A 98 5.51 -5.25 12.79
C GLU A 98 5.06 -3.78 12.85
N HIS A 99 5.64 -2.91 12.01
CA HIS A 99 5.20 -1.52 11.91
C HIS A 99 3.76 -1.41 11.37
N LEU A 100 3.41 -2.18 10.34
CA LEU A 100 2.06 -2.23 9.79
C LEU A 100 1.03 -2.76 10.79
N GLU A 101 1.40 -3.74 11.63
CA GLU A 101 0.53 -4.27 12.69
C GLU A 101 0.36 -3.28 13.86
N LYS A 102 1.41 -2.55 14.22
CA LYS A 102 1.38 -1.49 15.23
C LYS A 102 0.63 -0.25 14.77
N ALA A 103 0.45 -0.06 13.46
CA ALA A 103 -0.24 1.09 12.89
C ALA A 103 -1.72 1.10 13.31
N LYS A 104 -1.99 1.85 14.39
CA LYS A 104 -3.32 2.11 14.90
C LYS A 104 -3.85 3.43 14.33
N MET A 105 -5.16 3.52 14.23
CA MET A 105 -5.89 4.75 13.99
C MET A 105 -7.01 4.90 15.02
N LEU A 106 -7.33 6.14 15.35
CA LEU A 106 -8.47 6.45 16.20
C LEU A 106 -9.73 6.49 15.34
N ASP A 107 -10.70 5.66 15.68
CA ASP A 107 -12.03 5.73 15.06
C ASP A 107 -12.81 6.95 15.61
N LYS A 108 -13.93 7.30 14.97
CA LYS A 108 -14.83 8.40 15.39
C LYS A 108 -15.30 8.29 16.84
N ARG A 109 -15.19 7.11 17.45
CA ARG A 109 -15.56 6.78 18.84
C ARG A 109 -14.39 6.82 19.81
N GLY A 110 -13.19 7.24 19.37
CA GLY A 110 -11.97 7.23 20.18
C GLY A 110 -11.42 5.83 20.47
N LYS A 111 -11.91 4.80 19.75
CA LYS A 111 -11.39 3.43 19.86
C LYS A 111 -10.17 3.28 18.96
N GLU A 112 -9.10 2.71 19.50
CA GLU A 112 -7.95 2.26 18.73
C GLU A 112 -8.35 1.08 17.85
N VAL A 113 -8.35 1.28 16.53
CA VAL A 113 -8.56 0.24 15.54
C VAL A 113 -7.33 0.18 14.62
N LYS A 114 -7.06 -0.98 14.03
CA LYS A 114 -5.98 -1.08 13.03
C LYS A 114 -6.29 -0.15 11.87
N GLY A 115 -5.28 0.52 11.32
CA GLY A 115 -5.43 1.45 10.21
C GLY A 115 -4.88 0.86 8.91
N PRO A 116 -5.55 1.07 7.76
CA PRO A 116 -4.99 0.67 6.49
C PRO A 116 -3.80 1.59 6.13
N ARG A 117 -2.78 1.00 5.49
CA ARG A 117 -1.50 1.65 5.18
C ARG A 117 -1.04 1.28 3.78
N TYR A 118 -0.21 2.14 3.20
CA TYR A 118 0.57 1.79 2.01
C TYR A 118 2.03 1.70 2.41
N ALA A 119 2.77 0.78 1.84
CA ALA A 119 4.20 0.70 2.01
C ALA A 119 4.86 0.52 0.66
N VAL A 120 6.03 1.11 0.48
CA VAL A 120 6.90 0.79 -0.65
C VAL A 120 8.07 0.03 -0.08
N PHE A 121 8.38 -1.13 -0.67
CA PHE A 121 9.51 -1.95 -0.28
C PHE A 121 10.41 -2.23 -1.49
N ASP A 122 11.71 -2.16 -1.26
CA ASP A 122 12.75 -2.43 -2.24
C ASP A 122 13.28 -3.86 -2.08
N PHE A 123 12.80 -4.75 -2.97
CA PHE A 123 13.19 -6.14 -3.02
C PHE A 123 14.51 -6.29 -3.77
N ASP A 124 15.45 -6.97 -3.13
CA ASP A 124 16.73 -7.35 -3.71
C ASP A 124 16.82 -8.87 -3.62
N TYR A 125 16.78 -9.54 -4.77
CA TYR A 125 16.74 -10.99 -4.86
C TYR A 125 17.56 -11.49 -6.03
N HIS A 126 17.96 -12.76 -5.96
CA HIS A 126 18.64 -13.44 -7.04
C HIS A 126 17.61 -14.14 -7.92
N LEU A 127 17.82 -14.13 -9.23
CA LEU A 127 17.00 -14.90 -10.16
C LEU A 127 17.47 -16.36 -10.20
N LYS A 128 16.51 -17.28 -10.31
CA LYS A 128 16.82 -18.70 -10.55
C LYS A 128 17.58 -18.83 -11.87
N GLY A 129 18.75 -19.48 -11.84
CA GLY A 129 19.53 -19.76 -13.05
C GLY A 129 20.78 -18.89 -13.26
N GLY A 130 21.19 -18.10 -12.27
CA GLY A 130 22.47 -17.38 -12.33
C GLY A 130 22.47 -16.12 -13.21
N GLU A 131 21.29 -15.64 -13.64
CA GLU A 131 21.12 -14.39 -14.41
C GLU A 131 21.37 -13.10 -13.60
N GLY A 132 21.91 -13.22 -12.37
CA GLY A 132 22.34 -12.11 -11.53
C GLY A 132 21.30 -11.64 -10.52
N GLN A 133 21.69 -10.58 -9.79
CA GLN A 133 20.85 -9.89 -8.80
C GLN A 133 19.88 -8.95 -9.50
N ARG A 134 18.61 -8.98 -9.07
CA ARG A 134 17.58 -8.07 -9.55
C ARG A 134 17.01 -7.29 -8.40
N LYS A 135 16.97 -5.97 -8.61
CA LYS A 135 16.34 -5.01 -7.71
C LYS A 135 14.97 -4.63 -8.25
N LYS A 136 13.93 -4.77 -7.43
CA LYS A 136 12.55 -4.44 -7.81
C LYS A 136 11.86 -3.71 -6.66
N ILE A 137 11.31 -2.54 -6.96
CA ILE A 137 10.52 -1.78 -5.99
C ILE A 137 9.07 -2.18 -6.16
N ALA A 138 8.43 -2.61 -5.07
CA ALA A 138 7.01 -2.93 -5.08
C ALA A 138 6.22 -2.07 -4.09
N LEU A 139 5.03 -1.68 -4.52
CA LEU A 139 4.06 -0.98 -3.70
C LEU A 139 3.10 -1.99 -3.07
N ILE A 140 3.02 -1.93 -1.76
CA ILE A 140 2.25 -2.80 -0.90
C ILE A 140 1.06 -2.02 -0.36
N SER A 141 -0.11 -2.61 -0.49
CA SER A 141 -1.34 -2.10 0.11
C SER A 141 -1.73 -3.00 1.25
N TYR A 142 -1.60 -2.52 2.49
CA TYR A 142 -2.01 -3.24 3.70
C TYR A 142 -3.40 -2.77 4.14
N CYS A 143 -4.36 -3.69 4.17
CA CYS A 143 -5.73 -3.40 4.62
C CYS A 143 -6.23 -4.49 5.58
N PRO A 144 -6.15 -4.27 6.90
CA PRO A 144 -6.70 -5.24 7.84
C PRO A 144 -8.22 -5.34 7.72
N SER A 145 -8.79 -6.53 8.01
CA SER A 145 -10.23 -6.76 8.00
C SER A 145 -10.98 -6.08 9.16
N ASP A 146 -10.30 -5.79 10.26
CA ASP A 146 -10.86 -5.18 11.48
C ASP A 146 -11.09 -3.65 11.36
N VAL A 147 -10.87 -3.09 10.17
CA VAL A 147 -10.94 -1.66 9.88
C VAL A 147 -12.39 -1.23 9.66
N ASN A 148 -12.76 -0.03 10.12
CA ASN A 148 -14.05 0.55 9.79
C ASN A 148 -14.19 0.69 8.26
N GLN A 149 -15.31 0.17 7.71
CA GLN A 149 -15.61 0.10 6.28
C GLN A 149 -15.34 1.42 5.52
N TYR A 150 -15.57 2.57 6.16
CA TYR A 150 -15.28 3.87 5.57
C TYR A 150 -13.81 3.98 5.11
N TRP A 151 -12.87 3.57 5.96
CA TRP A 151 -11.45 3.67 5.69
C TRP A 151 -10.96 2.63 4.70
N MET A 152 -11.54 1.43 4.73
CA MET A 152 -11.28 0.39 3.73
C MET A 152 -11.67 0.87 2.32
N VAL A 153 -12.87 1.44 2.18
CA VAL A 153 -13.33 1.99 0.89
C VAL A 153 -12.46 3.17 0.46
N LEU A 154 -12.08 4.05 1.38
CA LEU A 154 -11.22 5.20 1.08
C LEU A 154 -9.82 4.78 0.62
N HIS A 155 -9.25 3.76 1.26
CA HIS A 155 -7.96 3.17 0.91
C HIS A 155 -8.02 2.44 -0.43
N ALA A 156 -9.04 1.62 -0.68
CA ALA A 156 -9.23 0.99 -1.99
C ALA A 156 -9.39 2.02 -3.12
N SER A 157 -10.13 3.11 -2.86
CA SER A 157 -10.35 4.19 -3.83
C SER A 157 -9.07 4.97 -4.14
N SER A 158 -8.22 5.16 -3.13
CA SER A 158 -6.97 5.93 -3.22
C SER A 158 -5.83 5.14 -3.89
N TRP A 159 -5.93 3.82 -3.93
CA TRP A 159 -4.90 2.92 -4.46
C TRP A 159 -4.45 3.27 -5.89
N GLN A 160 -5.40 3.56 -6.78
CA GLN A 160 -5.10 3.90 -8.18
C GLN A 160 -4.36 5.24 -8.32
N ALA A 161 -4.70 6.21 -7.47
CA ALA A 161 -4.00 7.49 -7.43
C ALA A 161 -2.55 7.31 -6.94
N VAL A 162 -2.34 6.49 -5.93
CA VAL A 162 -1.00 6.16 -5.41
C VAL A 162 -0.14 5.48 -6.48
N LYS A 163 -0.67 4.46 -7.16
CA LYS A 163 0.05 3.78 -8.25
C LYS A 163 0.47 4.73 -9.37
N SER A 164 -0.48 5.52 -9.86
CA SER A 164 -0.25 6.42 -10.99
C SER A 164 0.71 7.56 -10.67
N LYS A 165 0.82 7.96 -9.39
CA LYS A 165 1.75 9.01 -8.96
C LYS A 165 3.14 8.49 -8.65
N LEU A 166 3.25 7.32 -8.01
CA LEU A 166 4.54 6.71 -7.67
C LEU A 166 5.20 6.01 -8.88
N ASN A 167 4.47 5.79 -9.98
CA ASN A 167 4.99 5.12 -11.19
C ASN A 167 5.67 3.78 -10.87
N VAL A 168 5.08 3.01 -9.95
CA VAL A 168 5.56 1.68 -9.56
C VAL A 168 4.82 0.63 -10.37
N SER A 169 5.57 -0.24 -11.05
CA SER A 169 5.01 -1.32 -11.87
C SER A 169 4.46 -2.46 -11.00
N ASP A 170 5.20 -2.85 -9.97
CA ASP A 170 4.89 -4.01 -9.14
C ASP A 170 4.07 -3.60 -7.93
N THR A 171 2.86 -4.13 -7.86
CA THR A 171 1.90 -3.74 -6.83
C THR A 171 1.14 -4.95 -6.34
N PHE A 172 0.96 -5.10 -5.04
CA PHE A 172 0.15 -6.18 -4.48
C PHE A 172 -0.52 -5.77 -3.17
N GLN A 173 -1.58 -6.49 -2.82
CA GLN A 173 -2.38 -6.25 -1.61
C GLN A 173 -2.13 -7.35 -0.60
N ILE A 174 -2.21 -6.97 0.68
CA ILE A 174 -1.97 -7.82 1.83
C ILE A 174 -3.01 -7.50 2.90
N ASP A 175 -3.69 -8.52 3.40
CA ASP A 175 -4.68 -8.37 4.48
C ASP A 175 -4.08 -8.75 5.84
N GLU A 176 -3.18 -9.75 5.85
CA GLU A 176 -2.55 -10.32 7.03
C GLU A 176 -1.03 -10.47 6.85
N ARG A 177 -0.29 -10.69 7.94
CA ARG A 177 1.16 -10.85 7.89
C ARG A 177 1.57 -11.99 6.95
N ILE A 178 2.49 -11.70 6.02
CA ILE A 178 3.06 -12.68 5.10
C ILE A 178 4.58 -12.77 5.27
N SER A 179 5.15 -13.94 5.03
CA SER A 179 6.61 -14.16 5.00
C SER A 179 7.24 -13.55 3.75
N TYR A 180 8.54 -13.25 3.83
CA TYR A 180 9.31 -12.64 2.74
C TYR A 180 9.21 -13.44 1.42
N ASN A 181 9.33 -14.77 1.47
CA ASN A 181 9.24 -15.64 0.28
C ASN A 181 7.89 -15.53 -0.45
N SER A 182 6.78 -15.41 0.29
CA SER A 182 5.45 -15.21 -0.31
C SER A 182 5.27 -13.80 -0.88
N ALA A 183 5.97 -12.81 -0.31
CA ALA A 183 6.00 -11.47 -0.88
C ALA A 183 6.81 -11.46 -2.18
N LEU A 184 7.98 -12.10 -2.18
CA LEU A 184 8.82 -12.24 -3.37
C LEU A 184 8.10 -12.93 -4.52
N SER A 185 7.39 -14.04 -4.27
CA SER A 185 6.63 -14.72 -5.33
C SER A 185 5.55 -13.83 -5.96
N LYS A 186 4.89 -12.98 -5.16
CA LYS A 186 3.91 -11.98 -5.65
C LYS A 186 4.56 -10.87 -6.48
N VAL A 187 5.81 -10.53 -6.19
CA VAL A 187 6.57 -9.48 -6.88
C VAL A 187 7.20 -10.04 -8.17
N ASP A 188 7.76 -11.24 -8.11
CA ASP A 188 8.36 -11.93 -9.23
C ASP A 188 8.30 -13.45 -9.04
N ASN A 189 7.57 -14.13 -9.93
CA ASN A 189 7.46 -15.58 -9.93
C ASN A 189 8.78 -16.29 -10.28
N ARG A 190 9.78 -15.57 -10.80
CA ARG A 190 11.10 -16.11 -11.19
C ARG A 190 12.18 -15.90 -10.12
N ALA A 191 11.82 -15.30 -8.99
CA ALA A 191 12.73 -15.13 -7.87
C ALA A 191 13.25 -16.49 -7.40
N ASP A 192 14.54 -16.57 -7.09
CA ASP A 192 15.11 -17.71 -6.41
C ASP A 192 14.66 -17.69 -4.96
N LEU A 193 13.79 -18.65 -4.61
CA LEU A 193 13.26 -18.79 -3.26
C LEU A 193 14.19 -19.64 -2.37
N GLY A 194 15.32 -20.12 -2.90
CA GLY A 194 16.10 -21.19 -2.29
C GLY A 194 15.26 -22.46 -2.27
N GLU A 195 15.64 -23.46 -3.07
CA GLU A 195 15.12 -24.80 -2.79
C GLU A 195 15.75 -25.26 -1.48
N GLU A 196 14.93 -25.47 -0.44
CA GLU A 196 15.34 -26.19 0.77
C GLU A 196 15.49 -27.68 0.47
#